data_AF-A0A6N7ME68-F1
#
_entry.id   AF-A0A6N7ME68-F1
#
_cell.length_a   1.000
_cell.length_b   1.000
_cell.length_c   1.000
_cell.angle_alpha   90.00
_cell.angle_beta   90.00
_cell.angle_gamma   90.00
#
_symmetry.space_group_name_H-M   'P 1'
#
loop_
_entity.id
_entity.type
_entity.pdbx_description
1 polymer ?
#
loop_
_entity_poly.entity_id
_entity_poly.type
_entity_poly.pdbx_seq_one_letter_code
_entity_poly.pdbx_strand_id
1 'polypeptide(L)' 'MEEAPIEYEKRKFIHSLVFPLFFLLIIWMIKLIEVSLDLNFATWGIYPLKLKGLKGIILSPLVHANFRHLLDNS' A
#
# COMPACT_ATOMS: atom_id res chain seq x y z
N MET A 1 12.01 -22.05 -28.56
CA MET A 1 11.90 -20.85 -29.41
C MET A 1 12.33 -19.69 -28.54
N GLU A 2 13.45 -19.07 -28.86
CA GLU A 2 14.03 -17.98 -28.06
C GLU A 2 13.19 -16.72 -28.29
N GLU A 3 12.64 -16.13 -27.22
CA GLU A 3 11.86 -14.89 -27.32
C GLU A 3 12.79 -13.74 -27.74
N ALA A 4 12.31 -12.86 -28.62
CA ALA A 4 13.08 -11.69 -29.02
C ALA A 4 13.43 -10.83 -27.78
N PRO A 5 14.67 -10.32 -27.63
CA PRO A 5 15.12 -9.63 -26.41
C PRO A 5 14.19 -8.49 -25.95
N ILE A 6 13.58 -7.78 -26.91
CA ILE A 6 12.65 -6.67 -26.62
C ILE A 6 11.35 -7.17 -25.96
N GLU A 7 10.83 -8.32 -26.37
CA GLU A 7 9.56 -8.85 -25.84
C GLU A 7 9.74 -9.37 -24.40
N TYR A 8 10.87 -10.03 -24.14
CA TYR A 8 11.26 -10.47 -22.80
C TYR A 8 11.37 -9.29 -21.82
N GLU A 9 12.09 -8.23 -22.20
CA GLU A 9 12.25 -7.04 -21.36
C GLU A 9 10.91 -6.33 -21.09
N LYS A 10 10.02 -6.25 -22.09
CA LYS A 10 8.66 -5.71 -21.91
C LYS A 10 7.86 -6.52 -20.88
N ARG A 11 7.86 -7.85 -20.98
CA ARG A 11 7.15 -8.72 -20.04
C ARG A 11 7.70 -8.58 -18.62
N LYS A 12 9.02 -8.58 -18.47
CA LYS A 12 9.71 -8.39 -17.19
C LYS A 12 9.34 -7.04 -16.56
N PHE A 13 9.33 -5.98 -17.36
CA PHE A 13 8.92 -4.65 -16.92
C PHE A 13 7.45 -4.65 -16.44
N ILE A 14 6.51 -5.17 -17.23
CA ILE A 14 5.10 -5.25 -16.84
C ILE A 14 4.93 -6.07 -15.54
N HIS A 15 5.60 -7.22 -15.42
CA HIS A 15 5.53 -8.04 -14.20
C HIS A 15 6.04 -7.28 -12.97
N SER A 16 7.10 -6.47 -13.13
CA SER A 16 7.64 -5.68 -12.03
C SER A 16 6.67 -4.61 -11.50
N LEU A 17 5.73 -4.15 -12.34
CA LEU A 17 4.71 -3.17 -11.98
C LEU A 17 3.51 -3.78 -11.22
N VAL A 18 3.28 -5.09 -11.35
CA VAL A 18 2.10 -5.75 -10.77
C VAL A 18 2.05 -5.55 -9.25
N PHE A 19 3.16 -5.80 -8.55
CA PHE A 19 3.19 -5.72 -7.09
C PHE A 19 2.98 -4.28 -6.57
N PRO A 20 3.73 -3.26 -7.03
CA PRO A 20 3.51 -1.88 -6.61
C PRO A 20 2.10 -1.36 -6.90
N LEU A 21 1.56 -1.64 -8.10
CA LEU A 21 0.21 -1.18 -8.46
C LEU A 21 -0.88 -1.86 -7.65
N PHE A 22 -0.72 -3.16 -7.38
CA PHE A 22 -1.63 -3.90 -6.51
C PHE A 22 -1.60 -3.36 -5.07
N PHE A 23 -0.40 -3.08 -4.54
CA PHE A 23 -0.25 -2.49 -3.22
C PHE A 23 -0.86 -1.08 -3.15
N LEU A 24 -0.61 -0.25 -4.17
CA LEU A 24 -1.21 1.07 -4.32
C LEU A 24 -2.76 1.00 -4.30
N LEU A 25 -3.34 0.07 -5.06
CA LEU A 25 -4.79 -0.14 -5.06
C LEU A 25 -5.32 -0.46 -3.65
N ILE A 26 -4.63 -1.33 -2.90
CA ILE A 26 -5.03 -1.73 -1.55
C ILE A 26 -5.05 -0.53 -0.60
N ILE A 27 -3.97 0.26 -0.54
CA ILE A 27 -3.88 1.38 0.42
C ILE A 27 -4.92 2.47 0.13
N TRP A 28 -5.22 2.72 -1.14
CA TRP A 28 -6.28 3.64 -1.54
C TRP A 28 -7.67 3.09 -1.21
N MET A 29 -7.91 1.80 -1.45
CA MET A 29 -9.18 1.15 -1.10
C MET A 29 -9.44 1.21 0.41
N ILE A 30 -8.43 0.97 1.24
CA ILE A 30 -8.53 1.10 2.70
C ILE A 30 -8.92 2.53 3.09
N LYS A 31 -8.28 3.56 2.51
CA LYS A 31 -8.62 4.95 2.83
C LYS A 31 -10.01 5.35 2.35
N LEU A 32 -10.44 4.88 1.18
CA LEU A 32 -11.79 5.11 0.66
C LEU A 32 -12.85 4.47 1.56
N ILE A 33 -12.63 3.24 2.03
CA ILE A 33 -13.52 2.58 2.99
C ILE A 33 -13.55 3.36 4.32
N GLU A 34 -12.38 3.79 4.82
CA GLU A 34 -12.27 4.56 6.06
C GLU A 34 -13.18 5.80 6.03
N VAL A 35 -13.08 6.61 4.97
CA VAL A 35 -13.86 7.85 4.85
C VAL A 35 -15.33 7.60 4.51
N SER A 36 -15.63 6.56 3.74
CA SER A 36 -17.02 6.26 3.33
C SER A 36 -17.85 5.72 4.50
N LEU A 37 -17.21 5.09 5.48
CA LEU A 37 -17.86 4.49 6.64
C LEU A 37 -17.65 5.27 7.94
N ASP A 38 -17.04 6.47 7.87
CA ASP A 38 -16.68 7.31 9.03
C ASP A 38 -15.88 6.53 10.10
N LEU A 39 -14.94 5.71 9.64
CA LEU A 39 -14.06 4.90 10.49
C LEU A 39 -12.71 5.62 10.72
N ASN A 40 -11.92 5.09 11.66
CA ASN A 40 -10.56 5.58 11.92
C ASN A 40 -9.55 4.42 12.03
N PHE A 41 -9.01 4.00 10.89
CA PHE A 41 -7.97 2.96 10.81
C PHE A 41 -6.57 3.50 11.11
N ALA A 42 -6.36 4.82 11.12
CA ALA A 42 -5.11 5.41 11.61
C ALA A 42 -4.79 4.97 13.06
N THR A 43 -5.81 4.57 13.83
CA THR A 43 -5.63 3.96 15.17
C THR A 43 -4.93 2.61 15.18
N TRP A 44 -4.68 2.00 14.02
CA TRP A 44 -3.89 0.77 13.87
C TRP A 44 -2.45 1.05 13.47
N GLY A 45 -2.05 2.31 13.41
CA GLY A 45 -0.67 2.74 13.18
C GLY A 45 0.26 2.49 14.38
N ILE A 46 1.47 3.03 14.28
CA ILE A 46 2.54 2.80 15.26
C ILE A 46 2.29 3.65 16.52
N TYR A 47 2.38 3.01 17.68
CA TYR A 47 2.40 3.67 18.99
C TYR A 47 3.69 3.30 19.71
N PRO A 48 4.72 4.17 19.70
CA PRO A 48 5.99 3.89 20.34
C PRO A 48 5.82 3.52 21.82
N LEU A 49 6.60 2.54 22.28
CA LEU A 49 6.65 2.12 23.68
C LEU A 49 5.32 1.59 24.25
N LYS A 50 4.39 1.16 23.39
CA LYS A 50 3.11 0.56 23.79
C LYS A 50 2.92 -0.79 23.11
N LEU A 51 2.55 -1.82 23.87
CA LEU A 51 2.25 -3.15 23.33
C LEU A 51 1.16 -3.11 22.24
N LYS A 52 0.15 -2.25 22.42
CA LYS A 52 -0.90 -2.03 21.41
C LYS A 52 -0.38 -1.50 20.06
N GLY A 53 0.83 -0.93 20.03
CA GLY A 53 1.49 -0.42 18.82
C GLY A 53 2.24 -1.47 18.02
N LEU A 54 2.43 -2.69 18.55
CA LEU A 54 3.15 -3.76 17.84
C LEU A 54 2.46 -4.17 16.54
N LYS A 55 1.12 -4.24 16.54
CA LYS A 55 0.36 -4.48 15.30
C LYS A 55 0.62 -3.42 14.23
N GLY A 56 0.91 -2.18 14.64
CA GLY A 56 1.22 -1.07 13.74
C GLY A 56 2.53 -1.25 12.98
N ILE A 57 3.45 -2.10 13.42
CA ILE A 57 4.67 -2.41 12.66
C ILE A 57 4.32 -3.07 11.32
N ILE A 58 3.33 -3.96 11.33
CA ILE A 58 2.88 -4.68 10.13
C ILE A 58 1.79 -3.90 9.39
N LEU A 59 0.90 -3.23 10.13
CA LEU A 59 -0.28 -2.57 9.55
C LEU A 59 -0.04 -1.14 9.08
N SER A 60 0.99 -0.45 9.57
CA SER A 60 1.23 0.96 9.20
C SER A 60 1.43 1.23 7.70
N PRO A 61 2.01 0.32 6.89
CA PRO A 61 2.04 0.54 5.43
C PRO A 61 0.65 0.57 4.79
N LEU A 62 -0.37 0.02 5.46
CA LEU A 62 -1.74 -0.08 4.93
C LEU A 62 -2.65 1.08 5.33
N VAL A 63 -2.37 1.75 6.46
CA VAL A 63 -3.26 2.77 7.06
C VAL A 63 -2.62 4.15 7.06
N HIS A 64 -3.39 5.17 6.70
CA HIS A 64 -2.87 6.54 6.52
C HIS A 64 -3.72 7.57 7.27
N ALA A 65 -3.06 8.44 8.05
CA ALA A 65 -3.73 9.42 8.90
C ALA A 65 -4.59 10.43 8.11
N ASN A 66 -4.18 10.81 6.91
CA ASN A 66 -4.89 11.75 6.05
C ASN A 66 -4.52 11.53 4.57
N PHE A 67 -5.24 12.21 3.67
CA PHE A 67 -5.00 12.11 2.23
C PHE A 67 -3.61 12.61 1.81
N ARG A 68 -3.05 13.61 2.48
CA ARG A 68 -1.69 14.07 2.18
C ARG A 68 -0.66 12.97 2.46
N HIS A 69 -0.75 12.32 3.62
CA HIS A 69 0.13 11.20 3.95
C HIS A 69 -0.02 10.03 2.95
N LEU A 70 -1.24 9.74 2.49
CA LEU A 70 -1.47 8.73 1.45
C LEU A 70 -0.83 9.12 0.12
N LEU A 71 -0.99 10.37 -0.31
CA LEU A 71 -0.43 10.88 -1.56
C LEU A 71 1.10 10.90 -1.53
N ASP A 72 1.73 11.28 -0.42
CA ASP A 72 3.18 11.31 -0.28
C ASP A 72 3.81 9.91 -0.29
N ASN A 73 3.02 8.86 -0.01
CA ASN A 73 3.44 7.44 0.02
C ASN A 73 2.87 6.59 -1.14
N SER A 74 2.24 7.23 -2.12
CA SER A 74 1.68 6.60 -3.33
C SER A 74 2.60 6.86 -4.52
#